data_AF-A0A4V1TB68-F1
#
_entry.id   AF-A0A4V1TB68-F1
#
_cell.length_a   1.000
_cell.length_b   1.000
_cell.length_c   1.000
_cell.angle_alpha   90.00
_cell.angle_beta   90.00
_cell.angle_gamma   90.00
#
_symmetry.space_group_name_H-M   'P 1'
#
loop_
_entity.id
_entity.type
_entity.pdbx_description
1 polymer ?
#
loop_
_entity_poly.entity_id
_entity_poly.type
_entity_poly.pdbx_seq_one_letter_code
_entity_poly.pdbx_strand_id
1 'polypeptide(L)' 'MKLANEHRPETPGLVAQGETLGFLIADAARLLRTAFERRIAQAGLGLTAGEARALIHIAQVDGSRQLDIASRMGVEPMTL' A
#
# COMPACT_ATOMS: atom_id res chain seq x y z
N MET A 1 49.75 34.76 -3.57
CA MET A 1 48.61 34.96 -4.48
C MET A 1 47.75 33.68 -4.47
N LYS A 2 46.86 33.56 -3.49
CA LYS A 2 45.81 32.52 -3.39
C LYS A 2 44.51 33.29 -3.20
N LEU A 3 43.70 33.37 -4.24
CA LEU A 3 42.37 33.99 -4.15
C LEU A 3 41.32 32.89 -4.08
N ALA A 4 40.55 32.98 -2.99
CA ALA A 4 39.15 32.65 -2.82
C ALA A 4 38.63 31.30 -3.35
N ASN A 5 38.45 30.41 -2.38
CA ASN A 5 37.44 29.36 -2.33
C ASN A 5 36.02 29.91 -2.65
N GLU A 6 35.43 29.54 -3.78
CA GLU A 6 34.00 29.69 -4.04
C GLU A 6 33.26 28.47 -3.49
N HIS A 7 33.03 28.44 -2.19
CA HIS A 7 32.12 27.47 -1.58
C HIS A 7 30.68 27.98 -1.77
N ARG A 8 30.07 27.64 -2.91
CA ARG A 8 28.65 27.84 -3.14
C ARG A 8 27.88 26.98 -2.12
N PRO A 9 27.03 27.55 -1.25
CA PRO A 9 26.19 26.72 -0.40
C PRO A 9 25.21 25.98 -1.30
N GLU A 10 25.31 24.66 -1.32
CA GLU A 10 24.28 23.81 -1.90
C GLU A 10 23.05 24.03 -1.03
N THR A 11 22.07 24.78 -1.53
CA THR A 11 20.75 24.87 -0.92
C THR A 11 20.27 23.42 -0.77
N PRO A 12 20.03 22.91 0.45
CA PRO A 12 19.48 21.58 0.62
C PRO A 12 18.17 21.58 -0.14
N GLY A 13 18.15 20.85 -1.26
CA GLY A 13 17.01 20.78 -2.15
C GLY A 13 15.79 20.46 -1.30
N LEU A 14 14.83 21.38 -1.33
CA LEU A 14 13.48 21.20 -0.84
C LEU A 14 13.07 19.76 -1.14
N VAL A 15 12.96 18.90 -0.11
CA VAL A 15 12.41 17.55 -0.25
C VAL A 15 11.13 17.72 -1.04
N ALA A 16 11.08 17.17 -2.25
CA ALA A 16 10.02 17.53 -3.17
C ALA A 16 8.70 17.13 -2.51
N GLN A 17 7.78 18.07 -2.31
CA GLN A 17 6.57 17.85 -1.50
C GLN A 17 5.74 16.64 -2.00
N GLY A 18 5.87 16.29 -3.28
CA GLY A 18 5.31 15.07 -3.87
C GLY A 18 5.96 13.76 -3.38
N GLU A 19 7.26 13.75 -3.08
CA GLU A 19 7.94 12.61 -2.45
C GLU A 19 7.45 12.40 -1.02
N THR A 20 7.17 13.48 -0.30
CA THR A 20 6.59 13.41 1.06
C THR A 20 5.15 12.88 1.04
N LEU A 21 4.31 13.32 0.09
CA LEU A 21 2.93 12.82 -0.01
C LEU A 21 2.88 11.33 -0.41
N GLY A 22 3.67 10.93 -1.41
CA GLY A 22 3.77 9.53 -1.83
C GLY A 22 4.22 8.62 -0.68
N PHE A 23 5.21 9.08 0.10
CA PHE A 23 5.65 8.39 1.32
C PHE A 23 4.53 8.23 2.34
N LEU A 24 3.80 9.31 2.65
CA LEU A 24 2.71 9.25 3.63
C LEU A 24 1.57 8.32 3.18
N ILE A 25 1.21 8.32 1.90
CA ILE A 25 0.20 7.41 1.35
C ILE A 25 0.66 5.96 1.47
N ALA A 26 1.92 5.67 1.08
CA ALA A 26 2.48 4.33 1.16
C ALA A 26 2.55 3.84 2.62
N ASP A 27 2.96 4.70 3.56
CA ASP A 27 3.04 4.34 4.96
C ASP A 27 1.64 4.14 5.58
N ALA A 28 0.67 5.01 5.27
CA ALA A 28 -0.71 4.82 5.69
C ALA A 28 -1.30 3.51 5.14
N ALA A 29 -1.07 3.18 3.86
CA ALA A 29 -1.51 1.93 3.27
C ALA A 29 -0.87 0.70 3.94
N ARG A 30 0.42 0.80 4.30
CA ARG A 30 1.14 -0.25 5.04
C ARG A 30 0.54 -0.43 6.44
N LEU A 31 0.30 0.65 7.18
CA LEU A 31 -0.29 0.61 8.52
C LEU A 31 -1.71 0.04 8.49
N LEU A 32 -2.53 0.45 7.53
CA LEU A 32 -3.89 -0.08 7.33
C LEU A 32 -3.86 -1.59 7.06
N ARG A 33 -2.94 -2.07 6.22
CA ARG A 33 -2.78 -3.50 5.94
C ARG A 33 -2.44 -4.29 7.19
N THR A 34 -1.46 -3.83 7.97
CA THR A 34 -1.06 -4.50 9.22
C THR A 34 -2.20 -4.49 10.25
N ALA A 35 -2.94 -3.38 10.37
CA ALA A 35 -4.07 -3.30 11.28
C ALA A 35 -5.20 -4.26 10.87
N PHE A 36 -5.49 -4.35 9.58
CA PHE A 36 -6.47 -5.29 9.03
C PHE A 36 -6.08 -6.74 9.31
N GLU A 37 -4.85 -7.15 8.98
CA GLU A 37 -4.35 -8.50 9.22
C GLU A 37 -4.47 -8.92 10.69
N ARG A 38 -4.07 -8.03 11.62
CA ARG A 38 -4.20 -8.26 13.05
C ARG A 38 -5.66 -8.45 13.47
N ARG A 39 -6.56 -7.63 12.94
CA ARG A 39 -7.99 -7.69 13.29
C ARG A 39 -8.64 -8.97 12.77
N ILE A 40 -8.29 -9.43 11.57
CA ILE A 40 -8.76 -10.73 11.05
C ILE A 40 -8.25 -11.88 11.91
N ALA A 41 -6.95 -11.88 12.25
CA ALA A 41 -6.36 -12.92 13.11
C ALA A 41 -7.03 -12.97 14.49
N GLN A 42 -7.34 -11.82 15.08
CA GLN A 42 -7.97 -11.71 16.40
C GLN A 42 -9.48 -12.00 16.38
N ALA A 43 -10.14 -11.88 15.24
CA ALA A 43 -11.59 -12.10 15.15
C ALA A 43 -11.98 -13.58 15.32
N GLY A 44 -11.03 -14.52 15.25
CA GLY A 44 -11.30 -15.95 15.46
C GLY A 44 -12.19 -16.57 14.40
N LEU A 45 -12.26 -15.96 13.21
CA LEU A 45 -13.16 -16.38 12.12
C LEU A 45 -12.65 -17.57 11.30
N GLY A 46 -11.45 -18.07 11.60
CA GLY A 46 -10.80 -19.13 10.81
C GLY A 46 -10.39 -18.70 9.39
N LEU A 47 -10.32 -17.39 9.14
CA LEU A 47 -9.96 -16.81 7.85
C LEU A 47 -8.53 -16.25 7.87
N THR A 48 -7.86 -16.37 6.74
CA THR A 48 -6.67 -15.57 6.41
C THR A 48 -7.08 -14.15 5.99
N ALA A 49 -6.14 -13.21 6.08
CA ALA A 49 -6.35 -11.86 5.56
C ALA A 49 -6.54 -11.81 4.03
N GLY A 50 -6.06 -12.82 3.29
CA GLY A 50 -6.32 -12.99 1.86
C GLY A 50 -7.79 -13.30 1.59
N GLU A 51 -8.31 -14.34 2.23
CA GLU A 51 -9.70 -14.78 2.11
C GLU A 51 -10.67 -13.70 2.58
N ALA A 52 -10.38 -13.00 3.68
CA ALA A 52 -11.21 -11.91 4.15
C ALA A 52 -11.32 -10.76 3.13
N ARG A 53 -10.23 -10.44 2.41
CA ARG A 53 -10.27 -9.45 1.30
C ARG A 53 -11.05 -9.97 0.11
N ALA A 54 -10.90 -11.24 -0.25
CA ALA A 54 -11.69 -11.87 -1.31
C ALA A 54 -13.20 -11.78 -1.02
N LEU A 55 -13.62 -12.09 0.21
CA LEU A 55 -15.01 -11.97 0.64
C LEU A 55 -15.54 -10.53 0.57
N ILE A 56 -14.73 -9.52 0.91
CA ILE A 56 -15.11 -8.11 0.74
C ILE A 56 -15.36 -7.78 -0.74
N HIS A 57 -14.49 -8.24 -1.64
CA HIS A 57 -14.67 -8.00 -3.08
C HIS A 57 -15.88 -8.75 -3.64
N ILE A 58 -16.14 -9.97 -3.19
CA ILE A 58 -17.34 -10.74 -3.55
C ILE A 58 -18.60 -9.98 -3.10
N ALA A 59 -18.64 -9.52 -1.85
CA ALA A 59 -19.78 -8.79 -1.30
C ALA A 59 -20.03 -7.45 -2.00
N GLN A 60 -18.99 -6.80 -2.52
CA GLN A 60 -19.09 -5.53 -3.26
C GLN A 60 -19.59 -5.71 -4.70
N VAL A 61 -19.45 -6.91 -5.27
CA VAL A 61 -19.67 -7.16 -6.70
C VAL A 61 -20.35 -8.51 -6.87
N ASP A 62 -21.56 -8.60 -6.35
CA ASP A 62 -22.35 -9.84 -6.34
C ASP A 62 -22.48 -10.46 -7.73
N GLY A 63 -22.36 -11.79 -7.81
CA GLY A 63 -22.41 -12.54 -9.08
C GLY A 63 -21.18 -12.42 -10.00
N SER A 64 -20.08 -11.80 -9.55
CA SER A 64 -18.83 -11.72 -10.34
C SER A 64 -18.12 -13.07 -10.48
N ARG A 65 -17.43 -13.28 -11.59
CA ARG A 65 -16.60 -14.48 -11.79
C ARG A 65 -15.30 -14.37 -10.99
N GLN A 66 -14.69 -15.52 -10.67
CA GLN A 66 -13.38 -15.59 -10.00
C GLN A 66 -12.31 -14.75 -10.72
N LEU A 67 -12.30 -14.77 -12.05
CA LEU A 67 -11.42 -13.93 -12.89
C LEU A 67 -11.57 -12.43 -12.59
N ASP A 68 -12.80 -11.97 -12.41
CA ASP A 68 -13.10 -10.56 -12.19
C ASP A 68 -12.68 -10.14 -10.76
N ILE A 69 -12.86 -11.03 -9.77
CA ILE A 69 -12.39 -10.82 -8.40
C ILE A 69 -10.86 -10.84 -8.32
N ALA A 70 -10.19 -11.78 -9.01
CA ALA A 70 -8.74 -11.90 -9.02
C ALA A 70 -8.07 -10.66 -9.63
N SER A 71 -8.65 -10.16 -10.73
CA SER A 71 -8.23 -8.89 -11.35
C SER A 71 -8.34 -7.71 -10.39
N ARG A 72 -9.43 -7.61 -9.61
CA ARG A 72 -9.61 -6.56 -8.58
C ARG A 72 -8.63 -6.70 -7.42
N MET A 73 -8.24 -7.92 -7.09
CA MET A 73 -7.26 -8.20 -6.04
C MET A 73 -5.81 -8.08 -6.51
N GLY A 74 -5.57 -7.93 -7.82
CA GLY A 74 -4.22 -7.89 -8.39
C GLY A 74 -3.46 -9.20 -8.21
N VAL A 75 -4.15 -10.33 -8.24
CA VAL A 75 -3.57 -11.68 -8.11
C VAL A 75 -3.93 -12.53 -9.32
N GLU A 76 -3.14 -13.57 -9.57
CA GLU A 76 -3.49 -14.57 -10.58
C GLU A 76 -4.80 -15.27 -10.20
N PRO A 77 -5.68 -15.60 -11.16
CA PRO A 77 -6.96 -16.27 -10.89
C PRO A 77 -6.84 -17.55 -10.06
N MET A 78 -5.74 -18.29 -10.22
CA MET A 78 -5.46 -19.51 -9.45
C MET A 78 -5.02 -19.26 -8.00
N THR A 79 -4.57 -18.04 -7.69
CA THR A 79 -4.19 -17.63 -6.32
C THR A 79 -5.40 -17.20 -5.50
N LEU A 80 -6.52 -16.87 -6.17
CA LEU A 80 -7.77 -16.51 -5.54
C LEU A 80 -8.57 -17.75 -5.13
#